data_AF-D0LFC7-F1
#
_entry.id   AF-D0LFC7-F1
#
_cell.length_a   1.000
_cell.length_b   1.000
_cell.length_c   1.000
_cell.angle_alpha   90.00
_cell.angle_beta   90.00
_cell.angle_gamma   90.00
#
_symmetry.space_group_name_H-M   'P 1'
#
loop_
_entity.id
_entity.type
_entity.pdbx_description
1 polymer ?
#
loop_
_entity_poly.entity_id
_entity_poly.type
_entity_poly.pdbx_seq_one_letter_code
_entity_poly.pdbx_strand_id
1 'polypeptide(L)'
;MLETVITMMSDDRLAGPAADGTPRVEVIGRLADDGFALTRAIQSAMGTTEVGQSDGGQPNTGDVRVRFRAALDAFCAAARDLETMDADTSIEYRAMTLRPAEVVPQRIAEVVLAHDNLDSVWTIEEADPDSVLDALEAMIRRIDQHDDIPPLTLATLEGEVWQLNGGGSRVHGTREALAQWLARGVEDHLQIDGEVPTLPQWA
;
A
#
# COMPACT_ATOMS: atom_id res chain seq x y z
N MET A 1 13.17 -7.57 2.93
CA MET A 1 14.14 -6.85 2.07
C MET A 1 14.17 -5.35 2.38
N LEU A 2 13.02 -4.66 2.37
CA LEU A 2 12.93 -3.21 2.61
C LEU A 2 13.54 -2.73 3.94
N GLU A 3 13.34 -3.45 5.05
CA GLU A 3 13.93 -3.06 6.35
C GLU A 3 15.46 -2.94 6.29
N THR A 4 16.13 -3.86 5.59
CA THR A 4 17.58 -3.82 5.38
C THR A 4 17.98 -2.59 4.57
N VAL A 5 17.23 -2.29 3.50
CA VAL A 5 17.45 -1.10 2.66
C VAL A 5 17.35 0.17 3.50
N ILE A 6 16.29 0.32 4.30
CA ILE A 6 16.07 1.48 5.18
C ILE A 6 17.18 1.58 6.24
N THR A 7 17.55 0.45 6.86
CA THR A 7 18.56 0.42 7.93
C THR A 7 19.94 0.79 7.41
N MET A 8 20.31 0.35 6.21
CA MET A 8 21.63 0.55 5.61
C MET A 8 21.76 1.85 4.83
N MET A 9 20.66 2.55 4.55
CA MET A 9 20.67 3.83 3.85
C MET A 9 21.43 4.88 4.68
N SER A 10 22.33 5.65 4.06
CA SER A 10 23.00 6.76 4.74
C SER A 10 22.05 7.94 4.98
N ASP A 11 22.38 8.82 5.92
CA ASP A 11 21.57 10.02 6.21
C ASP A 11 21.47 10.95 4.99
N ASP A 12 22.57 11.12 4.23
CA ASP A 12 22.57 11.89 2.99
C ASP A 12 21.60 11.30 1.95
N ARG A 13 21.54 9.96 1.84
CA ARG A 13 20.62 9.30 0.90
C ARG A 13 19.17 9.40 1.39
N LEU A 14 18.92 9.32 2.70
CA LEU A 14 17.60 9.54 3.29
C LEU A 14 17.04 10.95 3.03
N ALA A 15 17.90 11.98 3.11
CA ALA A 15 17.51 13.36 2.83
C ALA A 15 17.29 13.62 1.34
N GLY A 16 17.86 12.78 0.47
CA GLY A 16 17.70 12.87 -0.98
C GLY A 16 16.30 12.50 -1.49
N PRO A 17 15.98 12.84 -2.74
CA PRO A 17 14.65 12.63 -3.32
C PRO A 17 14.40 11.18 -3.71
N ALA A 18 13.18 10.71 -3.46
CA ALA A 18 12.54 9.50 -3.98
C ALA A 18 12.18 9.65 -5.47
N ALA A 19 11.62 8.61 -6.09
CA ALA A 19 11.25 8.61 -7.51
C ALA A 19 10.20 9.69 -7.85
N ASP A 20 9.31 10.02 -6.91
CA ASP A 20 8.31 11.09 -7.05
C ASP A 20 8.82 12.49 -6.65
N GLY A 21 10.11 12.61 -6.28
CA GLY A 21 10.74 13.86 -5.83
C GLY A 21 10.58 14.17 -4.33
N THR A 22 9.75 13.42 -3.60
CA THR A 22 9.59 13.56 -2.15
C THR A 22 10.87 13.12 -1.41
N PRO A 23 11.27 13.72 -0.29
CA PRO A 23 12.39 13.20 0.49
C PRO A 23 12.15 11.74 0.93
N ARG A 24 13.13 10.84 0.78
CA ARG A 24 12.98 9.43 1.19
C ARG A 24 12.62 9.28 2.66
N VAL A 25 13.14 10.15 3.51
CA VAL A 25 12.79 10.22 4.94
C VAL A 25 11.28 10.43 5.15
N GLU A 26 10.60 11.19 4.29
CA GLU A 26 9.15 11.39 4.38
C GLU A 26 8.39 10.17 3.86
N VAL A 27 8.87 9.51 2.80
CA VAL A 27 8.28 8.26 2.29
C VAL A 27 8.32 7.18 3.37
N ILE A 28 9.47 6.99 4.02
CA ILE A 28 9.62 6.00 5.11
C ILE A 28 8.80 6.41 6.33
N GLY A 29 8.72 7.71 6.62
CA GLY A 29 7.90 8.25 7.70
C GLY A 29 6.42 7.93 7.52
N ARG A 30 5.88 8.18 6.32
CA ARG A 30 4.51 7.83 5.94
C ARG A 30 4.25 6.33 6.07
N LEU A 31 5.16 5.50 5.55
CA LEU A 31 5.04 4.05 5.64
C LEU A 31 5.02 3.54 7.10
N ALA A 32 5.76 4.20 8.00
CA ALA A 32 5.69 3.90 9.43
C ALA A 32 4.35 4.33 10.04
N ASP A 33 3.88 5.53 9.70
CA ASP A 33 2.59 6.06 10.18
C ASP A 33 1.40 5.21 9.71
N ASP A 34 1.45 4.69 8.48
CA ASP A 34 0.49 3.73 7.92
C ASP A 34 0.48 2.42 8.71
N GLY A 35 1.65 1.89 9.08
CA GLY A 35 1.76 0.67 9.88
C GLY A 35 1.15 0.84 11.27
N PHE A 36 1.40 1.97 11.93
CA PHE A 36 0.74 2.30 13.19
C PHE A 36 -0.77 2.54 13.03
N ALA A 37 -1.20 3.16 11.93
CA ALA A 37 -2.61 3.39 11.66
C ALA A 37 -3.38 2.08 11.44
N LEU A 38 -2.84 1.13 10.67
CA LEU A 38 -3.42 -0.20 10.52
C LEU A 38 -3.46 -0.97 11.85
N THR A 39 -2.40 -0.88 12.66
CA THR A 39 -2.36 -1.47 14.01
C THR A 39 -3.53 -0.96 14.87
N ARG A 40 -3.74 0.36 14.89
CA ARG A 40 -4.86 0.97 15.63
C ARG A 40 -6.22 0.57 15.05
N ALA A 41 -6.34 0.44 13.73
CA ALA A 41 -7.57 0.01 13.08
C ALA A 41 -7.96 -1.41 13.52
N ILE A 42 -7.00 -2.35 13.52
CA ILE A 42 -7.19 -3.72 14.02
C ILE A 42 -7.65 -3.72 15.49
N GLN A 43 -6.93 -3.01 16.35
CA GLN A 43 -7.25 -2.94 17.78
C GLN A 43 -8.63 -2.31 18.05
N SER A 44 -8.98 -1.27 17.29
CA SER A 44 -10.29 -0.65 17.37
C SER A 44 -11.40 -1.62 16.96
N ALA A 45 -11.20 -2.40 15.89
CA ALA A 45 -12.16 -3.41 15.45
C ALA A 45 -12.33 -4.55 16.47
N MET A 46 -11.27 -4.92 17.20
CA MET A 46 -11.35 -5.89 18.30
C MET A 46 -12.06 -5.36 19.55
N GLY A 47 -12.35 -4.05 19.63
CA GLY A 47 -12.81 -3.40 20.85
C GLY A 47 -11.75 -3.39 21.97
N THR A 48 -10.48 -3.63 21.63
CA THR A 48 -9.34 -3.63 22.56
C THR A 48 -8.68 -2.26 22.66
N THR A 49 -9.41 -1.19 22.29
CA THR A 49 -9.03 0.19 22.57
C THR A 49 -9.02 0.40 24.09
N GLU A 50 -7.91 0.02 24.74
CA GLU A 50 -7.62 0.52 26.07
C GLU A 50 -7.65 2.05 25.98
N VAL A 51 -8.63 2.63 26.66
CA VAL A 51 -8.90 4.07 26.77
C VAL A 51 -7.66 4.73 27.39
N GLY A 52 -6.67 5.09 26.57
CA GLY A 52 -5.43 5.71 27.05
C GLY A 52 -4.25 5.86 26.08
N GLN A 53 -4.18 5.17 24.94
CA GLN A 53 -2.99 5.24 24.07
C GLN A 53 -3.18 6.12 22.82
N SER A 54 -3.30 7.42 23.04
CA SER A 54 -2.71 8.40 22.13
C SER A 54 -1.18 8.34 22.32
N ASP A 55 -0.42 8.01 21.26
CA ASP A 55 1.06 7.98 21.18
C ASP A 55 1.87 6.93 21.99
N GLY A 56 1.28 6.14 22.88
CA GLY A 56 2.04 5.27 23.81
C GLY A 56 2.95 4.18 23.20
N GLY A 57 2.64 3.69 22.00
CA GLY A 57 3.42 2.67 21.30
C GLY A 57 4.36 3.20 20.21
N GLN A 58 4.20 4.46 19.80
CA GLN A 58 5.03 5.07 18.77
C GLN A 58 6.27 5.68 19.43
N PRO A 59 7.49 5.30 19.03
CA PRO A 59 8.68 5.88 19.65
C PRO A 59 8.73 7.38 19.35
N ASN A 60 8.84 8.18 20.41
CA ASN A 60 9.07 9.63 20.31
C ASN A 60 10.53 9.90 19.92
N THR A 61 10.87 9.57 18.67
CA THR A 61 12.19 9.74 18.08
C THR A 61 12.09 10.40 16.71
N GLY A 62 13.07 11.25 16.39
CA GLY A 62 13.23 11.82 15.06
C GLY A 62 13.82 10.85 14.04
N ASP A 63 14.31 9.68 14.48
CA ASP A 63 14.89 8.68 13.58
C ASP A 63 13.81 7.82 12.92
N VAL A 64 13.63 8.04 11.62
CA VAL A 64 12.64 7.32 10.80
C VAL A 64 12.90 5.82 10.74
N ARG A 65 14.15 5.36 10.87
CA ARG A 65 14.50 3.93 10.80
C ARG A 65 13.96 3.20 12.03
N VAL A 66 14.12 3.81 13.21
CA VAL A 66 13.60 3.28 14.48
C VAL A 66 12.07 3.26 14.46
N ARG A 67 11.45 4.34 13.97
CA ARG A 67 9.99 4.40 13.81
C ARG A 67 9.46 3.33 12.86
N PHE A 68 10.10 3.13 11.71
CA PHE A 68 9.71 2.10 10.75
C PHE A 68 9.77 0.70 11.36
N ARG A 69 10.86 0.35 12.06
CA ARG A 69 10.97 -0.94 12.74
C ARG A 69 9.88 -1.14 13.80
N ALA A 70 9.64 -0.12 14.63
CA ALA A 70 8.58 -0.19 15.64
C ALA A 70 7.19 -0.34 15.03
N ALA A 71 6.91 0.33 13.90
CA ALA A 71 5.65 0.18 13.18
C ALA A 71 5.48 -1.23 12.59
N LEU A 72 6.56 -1.81 12.06
CA LEU A 72 6.57 -3.19 11.57
C LEU A 72 6.28 -4.18 12.71
N ASP A 73 6.97 -4.06 13.84
CA ASP A 73 6.76 -4.93 15.00
C ASP A 73 5.32 -4.82 15.55
N ALA A 74 4.81 -3.60 15.66
CA ALA A 74 3.45 -3.33 16.12
C ALA A 74 2.39 -3.94 15.19
N PHE A 75 2.56 -3.75 13.88
CA PHE A 75 1.67 -4.34 12.89
C PHE A 75 1.71 -5.86 12.91
N CYS A 76 2.91 -6.47 12.91
CA CYS A 76 3.07 -7.93 13.00
C CYS A 76 2.44 -8.52 14.26
N ALA A 77 2.46 -7.77 15.38
CA ALA A 77 1.79 -8.19 16.61
C ALA A 77 0.26 -8.16 16.46
N ALA A 78 -0.30 -7.05 15.98
CA ALA A 78 -1.75 -6.90 15.82
C ALA A 78 -2.33 -7.77 14.71
N ALA A 79 -1.59 -8.02 13.63
CA ALA A 79 -2.05 -8.85 12.51
C ALA A 79 -2.43 -10.28 12.93
N ARG A 80 -1.91 -10.78 14.06
CA ARG A 80 -2.30 -12.09 14.62
C ARG A 80 -3.76 -12.11 15.08
N ASP A 81 -4.32 -10.97 15.47
CA ASP A 81 -5.70 -10.88 15.93
C ASP A 81 -6.70 -11.02 14.77
N LEU A 82 -6.27 -10.74 13.52
CA LEU A 82 -7.10 -10.87 12.32
C LEU A 82 -7.66 -12.28 12.14
N GLU A 83 -6.89 -13.32 12.50
CA GLU A 83 -7.32 -14.72 12.40
C GLU A 83 -8.50 -15.06 13.33
N THR A 84 -8.70 -14.23 14.37
CA THR A 84 -9.78 -14.42 15.36
C THR A 84 -11.03 -13.61 15.03
N MET A 85 -10.95 -12.69 14.07
CA MET A 85 -12.06 -11.84 13.66
C MET A 85 -13.04 -12.60 12.76
N ASP A 86 -14.30 -12.19 12.79
CA ASP A 86 -15.28 -12.61 11.79
C ASP A 86 -14.89 -12.04 10.41
N ALA A 87 -15.03 -12.84 9.35
CA ALA A 87 -14.60 -12.48 8.00
C ALA A 87 -15.29 -11.22 7.44
N ASP A 88 -16.47 -10.87 7.95
CA ASP A 88 -17.23 -9.68 7.54
C ASP A 88 -17.02 -8.49 8.50
N THR A 89 -16.08 -8.57 9.43
CA THR A 89 -15.74 -7.46 10.33
C THR A 89 -15.26 -6.24 9.54
N SER A 90 -15.88 -5.08 9.77
CA SER A 90 -15.48 -3.80 9.18
C SER A 90 -14.29 -3.21 9.93
N ILE A 91 -13.17 -3.01 9.24
CA ILE A 91 -11.96 -2.38 9.77
C ILE A 91 -11.77 -1.04 9.05
N GLU A 92 -12.07 0.05 9.74
CA GLU A 92 -11.91 1.40 9.20
C GLU A 92 -10.43 1.81 9.17
N TYR A 93 -9.92 2.07 7.98
CA TYR A 93 -8.53 2.46 7.75
C TYR A 93 -8.45 3.65 6.80
N ARG A 94 -8.13 4.83 7.35
CA ARG A 94 -8.10 6.10 6.62
C ARG A 94 -9.47 6.38 5.96
N ALA A 95 -9.51 6.43 4.63
CA ALA A 95 -10.73 6.64 3.85
C ALA A 95 -11.25 5.34 3.22
N MET A 96 -10.81 4.19 3.74
CA MET A 96 -11.16 2.87 3.24
C MET A 96 -11.75 2.03 4.35
N THR A 97 -12.65 1.14 3.96
CA THR A 97 -13.13 0.06 4.81
C THR A 97 -12.52 -1.25 4.32
N LEU A 98 -11.92 -2.02 5.23
CA LEU A 98 -11.26 -3.30 4.94
C LEU A 98 -11.95 -4.43 5.71
N ARG A 99 -11.95 -5.62 5.11
CA ARG A 99 -12.21 -6.89 5.81
C ARG A 99 -10.91 -7.45 6.40
N PRO A 100 -10.94 -8.38 7.37
CA PRO A 100 -9.72 -8.90 7.99
C PRO A 100 -8.74 -9.51 6.98
N ALA A 101 -9.26 -10.23 5.97
CA ALA A 101 -8.44 -10.82 4.91
C ALA A 101 -7.74 -9.79 4.00
N GLU A 102 -8.18 -8.53 4.01
CA GLU A 102 -7.69 -7.48 3.13
C GLU A 102 -6.60 -6.61 3.80
N VAL A 103 -6.45 -6.71 5.12
CA VAL A 103 -5.50 -5.88 5.89
C VAL A 103 -4.04 -6.22 5.58
N VAL A 104 -3.70 -7.50 5.48
CA VAL A 104 -2.33 -7.92 5.15
C VAL A 104 -1.97 -7.57 3.70
N PRO A 105 -2.80 -7.89 2.69
CA PRO A 105 -2.59 -7.40 1.32
C PRO A 105 -2.43 -5.88 1.24
N GLN A 106 -3.25 -5.11 1.97
CA GLN A 106 -3.11 -3.65 2.06
C GLN A 106 -1.72 -3.25 2.58
N ARG A 107 -1.21 -3.91 3.62
CA ARG A 107 0.13 -3.60 4.15
C ARG A 107 1.24 -3.99 3.17
N ILE A 108 1.08 -5.10 2.45
CA ILE A 108 2.01 -5.53 1.40
C ILE A 108 2.05 -4.45 0.29
N ALA A 109 0.90 -3.96 -0.15
CA ALA A 109 0.80 -2.89 -1.14
C ALA A 109 1.60 -1.64 -0.74
N GLU A 110 1.40 -1.15 0.49
CA GLU A 110 2.12 0.00 1.02
C GLU A 110 3.63 -0.21 1.01
N VAL A 111 4.09 -1.40 1.41
CA VAL A 111 5.51 -1.77 1.45
C VAL A 111 6.12 -1.87 0.05
N VAL A 112 5.46 -2.55 -0.88
CA VAL A 112 5.92 -2.75 -2.27
C VAL A 112 6.04 -1.40 -2.96
N LEU A 113 5.00 -0.57 -2.90
CA LEU A 113 4.96 0.73 -3.56
C LEU A 113 5.94 1.72 -2.94
N ALA A 114 6.08 1.71 -1.61
CA ALA A 114 7.08 2.55 -0.95
C ALA A 114 8.50 2.12 -1.32
N HIS A 115 8.78 0.82 -1.39
CA HIS A 115 10.11 0.31 -1.73
C HIS A 115 10.52 0.70 -3.16
N ASP A 116 9.59 0.57 -4.11
CA ASP A 116 9.76 1.05 -5.49
C ASP A 116 10.00 2.57 -5.51
N ASN A 117 9.27 3.32 -4.68
CA ASN A 117 9.45 4.76 -4.55
C ASN A 117 10.77 5.21 -3.96
N LEU A 118 11.45 4.38 -3.16
CA LEU A 118 12.73 4.76 -2.59
C LEU A 118 13.83 4.96 -3.64
N ASP A 119 13.57 4.72 -4.94
CA ASP A 119 14.55 4.94 -6.01
C ASP A 119 15.87 4.25 -5.63
N SER A 120 15.74 2.95 -5.40
CA SER A 120 16.84 2.04 -5.10
C SER A 120 17.10 1.18 -6.35
N VAL A 121 18.04 0.23 -6.25
CA VAL A 121 18.22 -0.77 -7.32
C VAL A 121 17.05 -1.76 -7.39
N TRP A 122 16.25 -1.86 -6.33
CA TRP A 122 15.05 -2.68 -6.29
C TRP A 122 13.89 -1.93 -6.95
N THR A 123 13.17 -2.61 -7.83
CA THR A 123 11.94 -2.16 -8.48
C THR A 123 10.81 -3.13 -8.14
N ILE A 124 9.57 -2.75 -8.43
CA ILE A 124 8.42 -3.65 -8.26
C ILE A 124 8.55 -4.98 -9.04
N GLU A 125 9.34 -5.03 -10.12
CA GLU A 125 9.64 -6.27 -10.86
C GLU A 125 10.42 -7.30 -10.03
N GLU A 126 11.10 -6.86 -8.97
CA GLU A 126 11.84 -7.72 -8.04
C GLU A 126 11.00 -8.15 -6.83
N ALA A 127 9.70 -7.80 -6.81
CA ALA A 127 8.76 -8.29 -5.81
C ALA A 127 8.36 -9.74 -6.11
N ASP A 128 7.95 -10.46 -5.06
CA ASP A 128 7.32 -11.76 -5.26
C ASP A 128 6.00 -11.59 -6.06
N PRO A 129 5.70 -12.46 -7.04
CA PRO A 129 4.51 -12.31 -7.88
C PRO A 129 3.19 -12.20 -7.12
N ASP A 130 3.08 -12.85 -5.96
CA ASP A 130 1.88 -12.76 -5.11
C ASP A 130 1.84 -11.41 -4.39
N SER A 131 2.99 -10.84 -4.03
CA SER A 131 3.08 -9.49 -3.45
C SER A 131 2.71 -8.39 -4.44
N VAL A 132 3.04 -8.55 -5.73
CA VAL A 132 2.58 -7.62 -6.79
C VAL A 132 1.08 -7.72 -6.97
N LEU A 133 0.53 -8.95 -6.95
CA LEU A 133 -0.90 -9.16 -7.05
C LEU A 133 -1.65 -8.54 -5.86
N ASP A 134 -1.18 -8.77 -4.63
CA ASP A 134 -1.72 -8.14 -3.42
C ASP A 134 -1.71 -6.60 -3.52
N ALA A 135 -0.61 -6.03 -4.03
CA ALA A 135 -0.49 -4.60 -4.25
C ALA A 135 -1.51 -4.08 -5.27
N LEU A 136 -1.64 -4.77 -6.40
CA LEU A 136 -2.59 -4.44 -7.45
C LEU A 136 -4.04 -4.52 -6.94
N GLU A 137 -4.41 -5.59 -6.26
CA GLU A 137 -5.75 -5.76 -5.71
C GLU A 137 -6.08 -4.73 -4.63
N ALA A 138 -5.11 -4.35 -3.79
CA ALA A 138 -5.29 -3.27 -2.82
C ALA A 138 -5.54 -1.91 -3.49
N MET A 139 -4.81 -1.59 -4.56
CA MET A 139 -5.04 -0.38 -5.34
C MET A 139 -6.41 -0.39 -6.01
N ILE A 140 -6.80 -1.51 -6.62
CA ILE A 140 -8.11 -1.68 -7.25
C ILE A 140 -9.23 -1.52 -6.23
N ARG A 141 -9.12 -2.16 -5.06
CA ARG A 141 -10.10 -2.04 -3.96
C ARG A 141 -10.23 -0.60 -3.48
N ARG A 142 -9.13 0.14 -3.35
CA ARG A 142 -9.18 1.56 -2.98
C ARG A 142 -9.93 2.38 -4.03
N ILE A 143 -9.64 2.15 -5.30
CA ILE A 143 -10.32 2.84 -6.41
C ILE A 143 -11.81 2.49 -6.42
N ASP A 144 -12.16 1.21 -6.26
CA ASP A 144 -13.56 0.74 -6.27
C ASP A 144 -14.41 1.32 -5.14
N GLN A 145 -13.78 1.82 -4.07
CA GLN A 145 -14.46 2.53 -2.99
C GLN A 145 -14.70 4.03 -3.26
N HIS A 146 -14.26 4.56 -4.41
CA HIS A 146 -14.56 5.93 -4.83
C HIS A 146 -15.85 5.99 -5.68
N ASP A 147 -16.74 6.92 -5.35
CA ASP A 147 -18.05 7.06 -6.02
C ASP A 147 -17.95 7.50 -7.50
N ASP A 148 -16.87 8.19 -7.88
CA ASP A 148 -16.74 8.86 -9.19
C ASP A 148 -15.77 8.14 -10.15
N ILE A 149 -15.57 6.83 -10.01
CA ILE A 149 -14.67 6.10 -10.91
C ILE A 149 -15.32 5.87 -12.29
N PRO A 150 -14.60 6.15 -13.39
CA PRO A 150 -15.10 5.83 -14.73
C PRO A 150 -15.19 4.30 -14.93
N PRO A 151 -16.09 3.80 -15.79
CA PRO A 151 -16.12 2.39 -16.17
C PRO A 151 -14.78 1.95 -16.75
N LEU A 152 -14.14 0.96 -16.13
CA LEU A 152 -12.78 0.53 -16.45
C LEU A 152 -12.69 -1.00 -16.38
N THR A 153 -11.97 -1.60 -17.32
CA THR A 153 -11.60 -3.01 -17.28
C THR A 153 -10.10 -3.13 -17.17
N LEU A 154 -9.61 -3.73 -16.09
CA LEU A 154 -8.19 -4.06 -15.90
C LEU A 154 -7.98 -5.53 -16.20
N ALA A 155 -6.96 -5.86 -16.97
CA ALA A 155 -6.60 -7.24 -17.26
C ALA A 155 -5.08 -7.43 -17.21
N THR A 156 -4.64 -8.53 -16.60
CA THR A 156 -3.22 -8.87 -16.55
C THR A 156 -2.85 -9.85 -17.68
N LEU A 157 -1.56 -9.93 -18.04
CA LEU A 157 -1.06 -10.98 -18.94
C LEU A 157 -1.10 -12.36 -18.28
N GLU A 158 -1.10 -12.39 -16.96
CA GLU A 158 -1.14 -13.57 -16.09
C GLU A 158 -2.55 -14.18 -16.01
N GLY A 159 -3.59 -13.42 -16.37
CA GLY A 159 -4.95 -13.91 -16.59
C GLY A 159 -6.01 -13.37 -15.63
N GLU A 160 -5.65 -12.45 -14.72
CA GLU A 160 -6.60 -11.76 -13.86
C GLU A 160 -7.37 -10.69 -14.62
N VAL A 161 -8.64 -10.49 -14.24
CA VAL A 161 -9.51 -9.46 -14.84
C VAL A 161 -10.39 -8.84 -13.77
N TRP A 162 -10.40 -7.52 -13.70
CA TRP A 162 -11.29 -6.74 -12.83
C TRP A 162 -12.15 -5.79 -13.67
N GLN A 163 -13.43 -5.68 -13.32
CA GLN A 163 -14.35 -4.72 -13.91
C GLN A 163 -14.78 -3.73 -12.84
N LEU A 164 -14.47 -2.46 -13.06
CA LEU A 164 -14.85 -1.35 -12.20
C LEU A 164 -16.00 -0.58 -12.84
N ASN A 165 -16.98 -0.20 -12.02
CA ASN A 165 -18.19 0.55 -12.42
C ASN A 165 -18.84 0.06 -13.73
N GLY A 166 -19.06 -1.26 -13.85
CA GLY A 166 -19.76 -1.87 -14.99
C GLY A 166 -18.90 -2.18 -16.22
N GLY A 167 -17.58 -1.89 -16.17
CA GLY A 167 -16.65 -2.19 -17.26
C GLY A 167 -16.70 -1.16 -18.40
N GLY A 168 -15.53 -0.83 -18.96
CA GLY A 168 -15.40 0.20 -20.00
C GLY A 168 -14.07 0.10 -20.74
N SER A 169 -13.33 1.23 -20.84
CA SER A 169 -11.98 1.26 -21.43
C SER A 169 -11.15 0.11 -20.87
N ARG A 170 -10.41 -0.58 -21.73
CA ARG A 170 -9.62 -1.74 -21.32
C ARG A 170 -8.17 -1.32 -21.19
N VAL A 171 -7.59 -1.57 -20.03
CA VAL A 171 -6.16 -1.42 -19.77
C VAL A 171 -5.58 -2.80 -19.49
N HIS A 172 -4.55 -3.17 -20.23
CA HIS A 172 -3.98 -4.50 -20.25
C HIS A 172 -2.45 -4.44 -20.17
N GLY A 173 -1.84 -5.26 -19.32
CA GLY A 173 -0.39 -5.26 -19.11
C GLY A 173 0.03 -6.35 -18.13
N THR A 174 1.30 -6.39 -17.72
CA THR A 174 1.71 -7.22 -16.58
C THR A 174 1.13 -6.64 -15.28
N ARG A 175 1.13 -7.43 -14.21
CA ARG A 175 0.72 -6.96 -12.88
C ARG A 175 1.53 -5.73 -12.44
N GLU A 176 2.83 -5.73 -12.69
CA GLU A 176 3.76 -4.64 -12.36
C GLU A 176 3.44 -3.37 -13.14
N ALA A 177 3.19 -3.48 -14.45
CA ALA A 177 2.87 -2.34 -15.30
C ALA A 177 1.55 -1.67 -14.85
N LEU A 178 0.53 -2.49 -14.56
CA LEU A 178 -0.73 -1.98 -14.02
C LEU A 178 -0.54 -1.35 -12.63
N ALA A 179 0.27 -1.96 -11.77
CA ALA A 179 0.56 -1.42 -10.45
C ALA A 179 1.27 -0.05 -10.53
N GLN A 180 2.27 0.10 -11.42
CA GLN A 180 2.95 1.38 -11.64
C GLN A 180 2.01 2.44 -12.23
N TRP A 181 1.13 2.04 -13.15
CA TRP A 181 0.11 2.93 -13.70
C TRP A 181 -0.87 3.44 -12.64
N LEU A 182 -1.41 2.55 -11.80
CA LEU A 182 -2.32 2.95 -10.73
C LEU A 182 -1.62 3.80 -9.65
N ALA A 183 -0.35 3.52 -9.37
CA ALA A 183 0.42 4.26 -8.38
C ALA A 183 0.84 5.66 -8.86
N ARG A 184 1.25 5.80 -10.13
CA ARG A 184 1.95 7.00 -10.64
C ARG A 184 1.49 7.52 -12.00
N GLY A 185 0.61 6.81 -12.69
CA GLY A 185 0.21 7.13 -14.07
C GLY A 185 1.28 6.80 -15.11
N VAL A 186 2.22 5.89 -14.81
CA VAL A 186 3.20 5.40 -15.79
C VAL A 186 2.48 4.47 -16.77
N GLU A 187 2.44 4.84 -18.05
CA GLU A 187 1.74 4.08 -19.11
C GLU A 187 2.65 3.09 -19.85
N ASP A 188 3.93 3.02 -19.48
CA ASP A 188 4.89 2.12 -20.10
C ASP A 188 4.44 0.66 -19.98
N HIS A 189 4.61 -0.09 -21.08
CA HIS A 189 4.23 -1.50 -21.17
C HIS A 189 2.72 -1.80 -21.02
N LEU A 190 1.86 -0.78 -21.04
CA LEU A 190 0.41 -0.95 -21.11
C LEU A 190 -0.12 -0.93 -22.55
N GLN A 191 -1.19 -1.70 -22.76
CA GLN A 191 -2.08 -1.61 -23.90
C GLN A 191 -3.41 -1.03 -23.44
N ILE A 192 -3.80 0.10 -24.03
CA ILE A 192 -5.01 0.83 -23.65
C ILE A 192 -5.93 0.89 -24.87
N ASP A 193 -7.09 0.23 -24.76
CA ASP A 193 -8.15 0.31 -25.76
C ASP A 193 -9.12 1.43 -25.36
N GLY A 194 -9.03 2.58 -26.04
CA GLY A 194 -9.89 3.74 -25.81
C GLY A 194 -9.16 4.92 -25.19
N GLU A 195 -9.90 5.79 -24.50
CA GLU A 195 -9.34 6.92 -23.76
C GLU A 195 -8.83 6.46 -22.40
N VAL A 196 -7.66 6.96 -21.99
CA VAL A 196 -7.06 6.68 -20.68
C VAL A 196 -7.89 7.37 -19.59
N PRO A 197 -8.54 6.63 -18.68
CA PRO A 197 -9.29 7.26 -17.63
C PRO A 197 -8.36 7.98 -16.66
N THR A 198 -8.75 9.17 -16.20
CA THR A 198 -8.10 9.79 -15.05
C THR A 198 -8.59 9.10 -13.78
N LEU A 199 -7.68 8.49 -13.03
CA LEU A 199 -7.98 7.81 -11.78
C LEU A 199 -7.43 8.57 -10.58
N PRO A 200 -8.04 8.44 -9.39
CA PRO A 200 -7.39 8.84 -8.15
C PRO A 200 -6.06 8.09 -8.01
N GLN A 201 -4.97 8.83 -7.78
CA GLN A 201 -3.67 8.21 -7.52
C GLN A 201 -3.65 7.62 -6.10
N TRP A 202 -2.80 6.60 -5.92
CA TRP A 202 -2.62 5.89 -4.64
C TRP A 202 -2.21 6.78 -3.45
N ALA A 203 -1.51 7.89 -3.71
CA ALA A 203 -0.74 8.70 -2.76
C ALA A 203 -1.39 9.02 -1.39
#